data_AF-A0A9P5TVB2-F1
#
_entry.id   AF-A0A9P5TVB2-F1
#
_cell.length_a   1.000
_cell.length_b   1.000
_cell.length_c   1.000
_cell.angle_alpha   90.00
_cell.angle_beta   90.00
_cell.angle_gamma   90.00
#
_symmetry.space_group_name_H-M   'P 1'
#
loop_
_entity.id
_entity.type
_entity.pdbx_description
1 polymer ?
#
loop_
_entity_poly.entity_id
_entity_poly.type
_entity_poly.pdbx_seq_one_letter_code
_entity_poly.pdbx_strand_id
1 'polypeptide(L)'
;DRSKRGIQNNITGGLLCPVEFDWDNSTIRTAIRNFENDFDFASSARTRCFYTDSIFNPSNLDEGFLKSHLLLQVYRVIFTSPSSAKNQSSNIENLPPSKKAKTTKISSRGPVSEILHMSEVTPRSIAYAAVHVSTIVS
;
A
#
# COMPACT_ATOMS: atom_id res chain seq x y z
N ASP A 1 19.39 -11.18 7.88
CA ASP A 1 19.30 -10.05 8.80
C ASP A 1 17.85 -9.56 8.86
N ARG A 2 17.15 -9.79 9.97
CA ARG A 2 15.73 -9.39 10.16
C ARG A 2 15.60 -7.96 10.70
N SER A 3 16.70 -7.37 11.15
CA SER A 3 16.77 -6.06 11.80
C SER A 3 16.53 -4.86 10.85
N LYS A 4 16.48 -5.11 9.54
CA LYS A 4 16.41 -4.06 8.50
C LYS A 4 15.09 -4.02 7.73
N ARG A 5 14.09 -4.80 8.13
CA ARG A 5 12.80 -4.93 7.44
C ARG A 5 11.64 -4.84 8.44
N GLY A 6 10.42 -4.62 7.95
CA GLY A 6 9.25 -4.56 8.83
C GLY A 6 9.28 -3.46 9.87
N ILE A 7 8.63 -3.74 10.99
CA ILE A 7 8.51 -2.87 12.17
C ILE A 7 9.88 -2.54 12.81
N GLN A 8 10.90 -3.36 12.57
CA GLN A 8 12.24 -3.16 13.10
C GLN A 8 13.00 -2.04 12.37
N ASN A 9 12.63 -1.76 11.11
CA ASN A 9 13.19 -0.64 10.36
C ASN A 9 12.48 0.67 10.73
N ASN A 10 13.22 1.78 10.87
CA ASN A 10 12.62 3.09 11.22
C ASN A 10 11.68 3.63 10.13
N ILE A 11 12.03 3.47 8.86
CA ILE A 11 11.25 3.96 7.72
C ILE A 11 10.05 3.05 7.49
N THR A 12 10.30 1.74 7.35
CA THR A 12 9.24 0.75 7.09
C THR A 12 8.28 0.62 8.25
N GLY A 13 8.78 0.64 9.49
CA GLY A 13 7.95 0.65 10.68
C GLY A 13 7.10 1.92 10.80
N GLY A 14 7.62 3.07 10.39
CA GLY A 14 6.84 4.31 10.33
C GLY A 14 5.69 4.24 9.31
N LEU A 15 5.92 3.58 8.17
CA LEU A 15 4.87 3.31 7.19
C LEU A 15 3.83 2.31 7.73
N LEU A 16 4.26 1.29 8.46
CA LEU A 16 3.40 0.25 9.05
C LEU A 16 2.67 0.68 10.31
N CYS A 17 3.13 1.74 10.96
CA CYS A 17 2.51 2.26 12.16
C CYS A 17 1.08 2.73 11.83
N PRO A 18 0.07 2.29 12.60
CA PRO A 18 -1.25 2.87 12.56
C PRO A 18 -1.21 4.37 12.86
N VAL A 19 -2.14 5.11 12.29
CA VAL A 19 -2.28 6.55 12.52
C VAL A 19 -2.61 6.89 13.97
N GLU A 20 -3.17 5.93 14.70
CA GLU A 20 -3.51 6.04 16.13
C GLU A 20 -2.26 6.15 17.03
N PHE A 21 -1.10 5.73 16.54
CA PHE A 21 0.16 5.74 17.29
C PHE A 21 1.17 6.74 16.72
N ASP A 22 1.85 7.45 17.61
CA ASP A 22 2.93 8.35 17.25
C ASP A 22 4.26 7.60 17.13
N TRP A 23 4.63 7.27 15.89
CA TRP A 23 5.89 6.58 15.59
C TRP A 23 7.15 7.40 15.92
N ASP A 24 7.04 8.73 15.94
CA ASP A 24 8.18 9.60 16.24
C ASP A 24 8.49 9.61 17.76
N ASN A 25 7.51 9.25 18.58
CA ASN A 25 7.70 8.99 20.00
C ASN A 25 8.47 7.67 20.21
N SER A 26 9.67 7.77 20.76
CA SER A 26 10.58 6.63 20.97
C SER A 26 10.00 5.57 21.92
N THR A 27 9.20 5.95 22.90
CA THR A 27 8.56 5.03 23.85
C THR A 27 7.52 4.19 23.13
N ILE A 28 6.62 4.83 22.38
CA ILE A 28 5.57 4.17 21.59
C ILE A 28 6.21 3.25 20.54
N ARG A 29 7.22 3.74 19.81
CA ARG A 29 7.95 2.93 18.83
C ARG A 29 8.59 1.69 19.45
N THR A 30 9.12 1.80 20.67
CA THR A 30 9.73 0.66 21.38
C THR A 30 8.66 -0.33 21.81
N ALA A 31 7.54 0.14 22.36
CA ALA A 31 6.41 -0.69 22.76
C ALA A 31 5.80 -1.47 21.58
N ILE A 32 5.62 -0.81 20.43
CA ILE A 32 5.16 -1.45 19.19
C ILE A 32 6.16 -2.53 18.73
N ARG A 33 7.47 -2.26 18.79
CA ARG A 33 8.51 -3.24 18.42
C ARG A 33 8.60 -4.43 19.37
N ASN A 34 8.22 -4.22 20.63
CA ASN A 34 8.16 -5.25 21.66
C ASN A 34 6.84 -6.02 21.65
N PHE A 35 5.88 -5.65 20.78
CA PHE A 35 4.54 -6.24 20.72
C PHE A 35 3.80 -6.18 22.06
N GLU A 36 3.91 -5.04 22.76
CA GLU A 36 3.15 -4.79 23.99
C GLU A 36 1.64 -4.76 23.69
N ASN A 37 0.82 -5.37 24.56
CA ASN A 37 -0.61 -5.57 24.32
C ASN A 37 -1.40 -4.27 24.08
N ASP A 38 -0.98 -3.16 24.69
CA ASP A 38 -1.64 -1.85 24.52
C ASP A 38 -1.27 -1.16 23.19
N PHE A 39 -0.31 -1.71 22.45
CA PHE A 39 0.25 -1.16 21.21
C PHE A 39 0.12 -2.15 20.05
N ASP A 40 -1.04 -2.81 19.95
CA ASP A 40 -1.34 -3.71 18.84
C ASP A 40 -1.51 -2.92 17.54
N PHE A 41 -0.49 -3.02 16.68
CA PHE A 41 -0.49 -2.39 15.38
C PHE A 41 -1.17 -3.23 14.30
N ALA A 42 -1.40 -4.53 14.54
CA ALA A 42 -1.88 -5.47 13.54
C ALA A 42 -3.42 -5.49 13.44
N SER A 43 -4.13 -5.09 14.50
CA SER A 43 -5.59 -4.99 14.49
C SER A 43 -6.14 -3.73 13.82
N SER A 44 -5.33 -2.67 13.69
CA SER A 44 -5.76 -1.46 12.99
C SER A 44 -5.55 -1.58 11.48
N ALA A 45 -6.62 -1.41 10.72
CA ALA A 45 -6.54 -1.28 9.26
C ALA A 45 -6.01 0.11 8.82
N ARG A 46 -5.84 1.07 9.73
CA ARG A 46 -5.46 2.46 9.42
C ARG A 46 -3.95 2.69 9.46
N THR A 47 -3.24 1.82 8.76
CA THR A 47 -1.80 1.95 8.59
C THR A 47 -1.45 3.18 7.73
N ARG A 48 -0.43 3.95 8.12
CA ARG A 48 0.03 5.15 7.39
C ARG A 48 0.35 4.88 5.91
N CYS A 49 0.80 3.67 5.58
CA CYS A 49 1.10 3.26 4.21
C CYS A 49 -0.12 3.24 3.26
N PHE A 50 -1.35 3.32 3.79
CA PHE A 50 -2.58 3.41 2.99
C PHE A 50 -3.01 4.84 2.66
N TYR A 51 -2.38 5.84 3.27
CA TYR A 51 -2.66 7.24 3.00
C TYR A 51 -1.79 7.81 1.88
N THR A 52 -2.33 8.80 1.15
CA THR A 52 -1.56 9.58 0.18
C THR A 52 -0.37 10.26 0.87
N ASP A 53 0.83 10.06 0.32
CA ASP A 53 2.11 10.55 0.88
C ASP A 53 2.35 10.19 2.36
N SER A 54 1.62 9.20 2.90
CA SER A 54 1.62 8.82 4.32
C SER A 54 1.19 9.93 5.28
N ILE A 55 0.41 10.89 4.77
CA ILE A 55 -0.16 12.01 5.53
C ILE A 55 -1.64 11.72 5.78
N PHE A 56 -2.09 11.84 7.03
CA PHE A 56 -3.48 11.64 7.42
C PHE A 56 -4.02 12.91 8.07
N ASN A 57 -5.33 13.16 7.94
CA ASN A 57 -6.00 14.25 8.62
C ASN A 57 -6.55 13.76 9.98
N PRO A 58 -6.04 14.25 11.12
CA PRO A 58 -6.53 13.81 12.43
C PRO A 58 -8.00 14.18 12.70
N SER A 59 -8.55 15.17 12.00
CA SER A 59 -9.97 15.54 12.10
C SER A 59 -10.87 14.67 11.21
N ASN A 60 -10.31 14.00 10.19
CA ASN A 60 -11.03 13.13 9.29
C ASN A 60 -10.12 12.01 8.76
N LEU A 61 -10.12 10.87 9.44
CA LEU A 61 -9.25 9.74 9.11
C LEU A 61 -9.61 9.05 7.78
N ASP A 62 -10.81 9.25 7.24
CA ASP A 62 -11.19 8.68 5.95
C ASP A 62 -10.59 9.50 4.77
N GLU A 63 -10.15 10.73 5.04
CA GLU A 63 -9.52 11.58 4.05
C GLU A 63 -8.17 11.01 3.62
N GLY A 64 -8.06 10.67 2.33
CA GLY A 64 -6.84 10.09 1.76
C GLY A 64 -6.62 8.61 2.08
N PHE A 65 -7.51 7.97 2.85
CA PHE A 65 -7.40 6.54 3.16
C PHE A 65 -7.59 5.67 1.91
N LEU A 66 -6.76 4.64 1.76
CA LEU A 66 -6.66 3.76 0.58
C LEU A 66 -6.33 4.47 -0.74
N LYS A 67 -5.79 5.69 -0.66
CA LYS A 67 -5.34 6.46 -1.84
C LYS A 67 -3.81 6.54 -1.95
N SER A 68 -3.07 5.66 -1.27
CA SER A 68 -1.61 5.66 -1.35
C SER A 68 -1.09 5.14 -2.70
N HIS A 69 0.03 5.71 -3.13
CA HIS A 69 0.72 5.24 -4.32
C HIS A 69 1.20 3.79 -4.19
N LEU A 70 1.62 3.40 -2.98
CA LEU A 70 2.06 2.04 -2.69
C LEU A 70 0.94 1.01 -2.92
N LEU A 71 -0.27 1.30 -2.45
CA LEU A 71 -1.43 0.43 -2.64
C LEU A 71 -1.78 0.30 -4.12
N LEU A 72 -1.75 1.41 -4.88
CA LEU A 72 -1.98 1.41 -6.32
C LEU A 72 -0.93 0.58 -7.08
N GLN A 73 0.35 0.68 -6.70
CA GLN A 73 1.40 -0.12 -7.29
C GLN A 73 1.18 -1.61 -7.05
N VAL A 74 0.89 -2.01 -5.81
CA VAL A 74 0.61 -3.42 -5.46
C VAL A 74 -0.62 -3.93 -6.20
N TYR A 75 -1.70 -3.15 -6.23
CA TYR A 75 -2.91 -3.49 -6.98
C TYR A 75 -2.59 -3.82 -8.45
N ARG A 76 -1.76 -3.00 -9.10
CA ARG A 76 -1.39 -3.21 -10.51
C ARG A 76 -0.48 -4.40 -10.71
N VAL A 77 0.47 -4.64 -9.80
CA VAL A 77 1.31 -5.84 -9.83
C VAL A 77 0.44 -7.10 -9.79
N ILE A 78 -0.56 -7.12 -8.91
CA ILE A 78 -1.47 -8.25 -8.72
C ILE A 78 -2.42 -8.42 -9.91
N PHE A 79 -3.16 -7.37 -10.27
CA PHE A 79 -4.30 -7.47 -11.17
C PHE A 79 -4.00 -7.08 -12.62
N THR A 80 -2.84 -6.52 -12.93
CA THR A 80 -2.53 -6.13 -14.32
C THR A 80 -1.26 -6.82 -14.84
N SER A 81 -0.09 -6.34 -14.40
CA SER A 81 1.23 -6.87 -14.73
C SER A 81 2.28 -6.07 -13.94
N PRO A 82 3.40 -6.69 -13.53
CA PRO A 82 4.53 -5.98 -12.91
C PRO A 82 5.05 -4.79 -13.74
N SER A 83 5.00 -4.88 -15.08
CA SER A 83 5.44 -3.78 -15.96
C SER A 83 4.55 -2.54 -15.86
N SER A 84 3.27 -2.70 -15.51
CA SER A 84 2.33 -1.60 -15.36
C SER A 84 2.57 -0.77 -14.09
N ALA A 85 3.26 -1.31 -13.09
CA ALA A 85 3.54 -0.63 -11.83
C ALA A 85 4.75 0.32 -11.89
N LYS A 86 5.59 0.22 -12.94
CA LYS A 86 6.88 0.92 -13.02
C LYS A 86 6.80 2.39 -13.50
N ASN A 87 5.64 2.84 -14.00
CA ASN A 87 5.53 4.06 -14.82
C ASN A 87 4.46 5.07 -14.37
N GLN A 88 4.31 5.37 -13.08
CA GLN A 88 3.41 6.48 -12.68
C GLN A 88 3.95 7.42 -11.62
N SER A 89 3.68 8.71 -11.84
CA SER A 89 3.81 9.85 -10.93
C SER A 89 2.60 9.92 -9.98
N SER A 90 2.76 10.56 -8.81
CA SER A 90 1.78 10.63 -7.71
C SER A 90 0.43 11.29 -8.04
N ASN A 91 0.30 11.98 -9.17
CA ASN A 91 -0.90 12.74 -9.53
C ASN A 91 -1.71 12.04 -10.64
N ILE A 92 -2.57 11.07 -10.28
CA ILE A 92 -3.33 10.24 -11.23
C ILE A 92 -4.83 10.59 -11.25
N GLU A 93 -5.35 11.27 -10.22
CA GLU A 93 -6.79 11.55 -10.05
C GLU A 93 -7.40 12.38 -11.21
N ASN A 94 -6.58 13.06 -12.02
CA ASN A 94 -7.03 13.88 -13.16
C ASN A 94 -6.39 13.53 -14.50
N LEU A 95 -5.67 12.41 -14.62
CA LEU A 95 -5.05 12.03 -15.90
C LEU A 95 -6.03 11.27 -16.78
N PRO A 96 -6.15 11.60 -18.09
CA PRO A 96 -6.86 10.75 -19.03
C PRO A 96 -6.25 9.34 -19.01
N PRO A 97 -7.03 8.27 -19.27
CA PRO A 97 -6.55 6.90 -19.21
C PRO A 97 -5.24 6.78 -20.00
N SER A 98 -4.18 6.37 -19.30
CA SER A 98 -2.83 6.30 -19.89
C SER A 98 -2.89 5.53 -21.20
N LYS A 99 -2.52 6.20 -22.30
CA LYS A 99 -2.47 5.57 -23.63
C LYS A 99 -1.65 4.29 -23.54
N LYS A 100 -2.22 3.17 -24.00
CA LYS A 100 -1.55 1.86 -24.02
C LYS A 100 -0.16 2.01 -24.62
N ALA A 101 0.88 1.92 -23.81
CA ALA A 101 2.25 1.89 -24.31
C ALA A 101 2.39 0.60 -25.13
N LYS A 102 2.62 0.73 -26.44
CA LYS A 102 2.94 -0.41 -27.31
C LYS A 102 4.32 -0.95 -26.90
N THR A 103 4.34 -1.93 -25.99
CA THR A 103 5.54 -2.73 -25.73
C THR A 103 5.69 -3.77 -26.83
N THR A 104 6.73 -3.65 -27.64
CA THR A 104 7.11 -4.52 -28.75
C THR A 104 7.69 -5.88 -28.30
N LYS A 105 7.17 -6.48 -27.22
CA LYS A 105 7.60 -7.80 -26.77
C LYS A 105 6.39 -8.69 -26.53
N ILE A 106 6.31 -9.74 -27.34
CA ILE A 106 5.30 -10.79 -27.29
C ILE A 106 5.42 -11.49 -25.92
N SER A 107 4.58 -11.08 -24.97
CA SER A 107 4.23 -11.89 -23.81
C SER A 107 3.06 -12.78 -24.22
N SER A 108 3.25 -14.10 -24.18
CA SER A 108 2.23 -15.09 -24.57
C SER A 108 1.07 -15.23 -23.58
N ARG A 109 1.00 -14.37 -22.56
CA ARG A 109 -0.10 -14.31 -21.59
C ARG A 109 -0.63 -12.88 -21.56
N GLY A 110 -1.94 -12.72 -21.77
CA GLY A 110 -2.64 -11.45 -21.64
C GLY A 110 -2.49 -10.87 -20.22
N PRO A 111 -2.79 -9.57 -20.02
CA PRO A 111 -2.80 -8.95 -18.69
C PRO A 111 -3.70 -9.74 -17.73
N VAL A 112 -3.30 -9.80 -16.46
CA VAL A 112 -4.00 -10.61 -15.44
C VAL A 112 -5.48 -10.20 -15.31
N SER A 113 -5.82 -8.93 -15.49
CA SER A 113 -7.19 -8.43 -15.48
C SER A 113 -8.05 -9.05 -16.59
N GLU A 114 -7.46 -9.35 -17.74
CA GLU A 114 -8.18 -10.00 -18.85
C GLU A 114 -8.40 -11.48 -18.55
N ILE A 115 -7.42 -12.14 -17.94
CA ILE A 115 -7.53 -13.53 -17.46
C ILE A 115 -8.58 -13.65 -16.34
N LEU A 116 -8.66 -12.66 -15.47
CA LEU A 116 -9.60 -12.62 -14.34
C LEU A 116 -10.96 -11.98 -14.70
N HIS A 117 -11.20 -11.64 -15.97
CA HIS A 117 -12.39 -10.93 -16.44
C HIS A 117 -12.73 -9.68 -15.60
N MET A 118 -11.70 -8.98 -15.15
CA MET A 118 -11.80 -7.89 -14.21
C MET A 118 -11.92 -6.57 -14.97
N SER A 119 -13.16 -6.16 -15.24
CA SER A 119 -13.47 -4.91 -15.94
C SER A 119 -13.52 -3.69 -15.02
N GLU A 120 -13.69 -3.90 -13.71
CA GLU A 120 -13.83 -2.85 -12.71
C GLU A 120 -13.09 -3.18 -11.40
N VAL A 121 -12.74 -2.15 -10.65
CA VAL A 121 -12.14 -2.28 -9.33
C VAL A 121 -13.26 -2.48 -8.31
N THR A 122 -13.20 -3.56 -7.53
CA THR A 122 -14.20 -3.85 -6.50
C THR A 122 -13.64 -3.56 -5.10
N PRO A 123 -14.47 -3.25 -4.10
CA PRO A 123 -13.99 -3.12 -2.72
C PRO A 123 -13.20 -4.36 -2.24
N ARG A 124 -13.61 -5.55 -2.70
CA ARG A 124 -12.95 -6.82 -2.38
C ARG A 124 -11.53 -6.90 -2.95
N SER A 125 -11.30 -6.41 -4.17
CA SER A 125 -9.97 -6.42 -4.76
C SER A 125 -9.03 -5.39 -4.14
N ILE A 126 -9.56 -4.24 -3.69
CA ILE A 126 -8.81 -3.26 -2.92
C ILE A 126 -8.38 -3.87 -1.57
N ALA A 127 -9.31 -4.50 -0.85
CA ALA A 127 -9.02 -5.17 0.41
C ALA A 127 -7.93 -6.26 0.24
N TYR A 128 -8.01 -7.05 -0.84
CA TYR A 128 -7.00 -8.06 -1.15
C TYR A 128 -5.61 -7.47 -1.37
N ALA A 129 -5.53 -6.36 -2.12
CA ALA A 129 -4.27 -5.64 -2.33
C ALA A 129 -3.73 -5.03 -1.02
N ALA A 130 -4.60 -4.50 -0.16
CA ALA A 130 -4.22 -3.92 1.12
C ALA A 130 -3.58 -4.98 2.05
N VAL A 131 -4.18 -6.17 2.14
CA VAL A 131 -3.61 -7.30 2.91
C VAL A 131 -2.21 -7.69 2.38
N HIS A 132 -2.03 -7.68 1.05
CA HIS A 132 -0.73 -7.94 0.44
C HIS A 132 0.30 -6.86 0.78
N VAL A 133 -0.08 -5.57 0.78
CA VAL A 133 0.81 -4.49 1.23
C VAL A 133 1.26 -4.75 2.66
N SER A 134 0.33 -5.03 3.58
CA SER A 134 0.68 -5.29 4.98
C SER A 134 1.62 -6.48 5.14
N THR A 135 1.44 -7.54 4.34
CA THR A 135 2.30 -8.74 4.39
C THR A 135 3.68 -8.53 3.76
N ILE A 136 3.77 -7.75 2.67
CA ILE A 136 5.04 -7.47 1.99
C ILE A 136 5.93 -6.55 2.84
N VAL A 137 5.30 -5.63 3.57
CA VAL A 137 5.99 -4.60 4.32
C VAL A 137 6.38 -5.09 5.72
N SER A 138 5.63 -6.03 6.32
CA SER A 138 5.94 -6.69 7.62
C SER A 138 7.17 -7.59 7.58
#